data_AF-H1AEC9-F1
#
_entry.id   AF-H1AEC9-F1
#
_cell.length_a   1.000
_cell.length_b   1.000
_cell.length_c   1.000
_cell.angle_alpha   90.00
_cell.angle_beta   90.00
_cell.angle_gamma   90.00
#
_symmetry.space_group_name_H-M   'P 1'
#
loop_
_entity.id
_entity.type
_entity.pdbx_description
1 polymer ?
#
loop_
_entity_poly.entity_id
_entity_poly.type
_entity_poly.pdbx_seq_one_letter_code
_entity_poly.pdbx_strand_id
1 'polypeptide(L)'
;VWGKTASKIYGPRTGNDYQDNQLRFSLLCQAALKAPRVLNLNSNKYYSGPYGEDVVFIANDWHTALLPCYLKTMYKSKGIYKTAKVAFCIHNIAYQGRFAFSDFSLLNLPDQFKSSFDFMDGYVKPVKGRKINWMKAGVLESDRVLTVSPYYAQELVSNDANGVELDNIIRKTGITGIVNGMDVQEWNPSTDKYIDVKYDATTVMDAKPLLKETLQAAVGLPVDR
;
A
#
# COMPACT_ATOMS: atom_id res chain seq x y z
N VAL A 1 -9.31 -4.65 8.24
CA VAL A 1 -8.20 -3.95 8.93
C VAL A 1 -8.79 -2.97 9.92
N TRP A 2 -8.42 -3.11 11.19
CA TRP A 2 -8.82 -2.19 12.26
C TRP A 2 -7.83 -1.01 12.28
N GLY A 3 -8.36 0.20 12.40
CA GLY A 3 -7.55 1.39 12.67
C GLY A 3 -7.18 1.48 14.15
N LYS A 4 -6.23 2.37 14.47
CA LYS A 4 -5.82 2.63 15.87
C LYS A 4 -6.98 3.08 16.77
N THR A 5 -8.04 3.63 16.18
CA THR A 5 -9.28 4.04 16.85
C THR A 5 -10.29 2.90 17.04
N ALA A 6 -9.91 1.65 16.74
CA ALA A 6 -10.82 0.50 16.61
C ALA A 6 -11.94 0.69 15.57
N SER A 7 -11.88 1.71 14.71
CA SER A 7 -12.76 1.81 13.54
C SER A 7 -12.24 0.92 12.42
N LYS A 8 -13.11 0.24 11.68
CA LYS A 8 -12.69 -0.48 10.47
C LYS A 8 -12.43 0.53 9.35
N ILE A 9 -11.25 0.47 8.75
CA ILE A 9 -10.74 1.50 7.83
C ILE A 9 -11.46 1.46 6.48
N TYR A 10 -11.63 0.28 5.91
CA TYR A 10 -12.07 0.09 4.52
C TYR A 10 -13.54 -0.29 4.37
N GLY A 11 -14.19 -0.74 5.44
CA GLY A 11 -15.59 -1.17 5.40
C GLY A 11 -16.12 -1.65 6.74
N PRO A 12 -17.44 -1.75 6.93
CA PRO A 12 -18.05 -2.08 8.22
C PRO A 12 -17.82 -3.53 8.65
N ARG A 13 -17.41 -4.41 7.72
CA ARG A 13 -17.03 -5.80 7.98
C ARG A 13 -16.06 -6.29 6.90
N THR A 14 -15.28 -7.31 7.20
CA THR A 14 -14.38 -7.93 6.22
C THR A 14 -15.19 -8.43 5.01
N GLY A 15 -14.72 -8.11 3.80
CA GLY A 15 -15.41 -8.45 2.55
C GLY A 15 -16.57 -7.51 2.16
N ASN A 16 -16.82 -6.45 2.91
CA ASN A 16 -17.78 -5.41 2.54
C ASN A 16 -17.15 -4.03 2.72
N ASP A 17 -16.92 -3.33 1.62
CA ASP A 17 -16.28 -2.02 1.58
C ASP A 17 -17.30 -0.89 1.83
N TYR A 18 -16.83 0.26 2.33
CA TYR A 18 -17.67 1.46 2.33
C TYR A 18 -17.85 1.98 0.91
N GLN A 19 -19.07 2.42 0.59
CA GLN A 19 -19.44 2.96 -0.72
C GLN A 19 -18.65 4.24 -1.07
N ASP A 20 -18.22 5.00 -0.07
CA ASP A 20 -17.49 6.25 -0.23
C ASP A 20 -15.96 6.07 -0.34
N ASN A 21 -15.45 4.83 -0.40
CA ASN A 21 -14.01 4.58 -0.50
C ASN A 21 -13.35 5.32 -1.68
N GLN A 22 -14.01 5.37 -2.84
CA GLN A 22 -13.51 6.14 -3.99
C GLN A 22 -13.32 7.62 -3.65
N LEU A 23 -14.30 8.24 -2.99
CA LEU A 23 -14.20 9.64 -2.57
C LEU A 23 -13.09 9.83 -1.53
N ARG A 24 -13.06 8.98 -0.50
CA ARG A 24 -12.11 9.07 0.61
C ARG A 24 -10.66 8.97 0.12
N PHE A 25 -10.38 8.01 -0.76
CA PHE A 25 -9.02 7.78 -1.25
C PHE A 25 -8.61 8.75 -2.35
N SER A 26 -9.55 9.24 -3.18
CA SER A 26 -9.30 10.41 -4.04
C SER A 26 -8.93 11.64 -3.21
N LEU A 27 -9.68 11.92 -2.14
CA LEU A 27 -9.40 13.04 -1.24
C LEU A 27 -8.04 12.89 -0.54
N LEU A 28 -7.70 11.68 -0.10
CA LEU A 28 -6.39 11.37 0.47
C LEU A 28 -5.25 11.74 -0.50
N CYS A 29 -5.34 11.30 -1.77
CA CYS A 29 -4.32 11.62 -2.77
C CYS A 29 -4.19 13.12 -3.02
N GLN A 30 -5.30 13.83 -3.15
CA GLN A 30 -5.29 15.28 -3.37
C GLN A 30 -4.75 16.05 -2.15
N ALA A 31 -5.13 15.66 -0.94
CA ALA A 31 -4.63 16.25 0.30
C ALA A 31 -3.13 16.00 0.48
N ALA A 32 -2.65 14.78 0.18
CA ALA A 32 -1.24 14.42 0.23
C ALA A 32 -0.37 15.27 -0.70
N LEU A 33 -0.90 15.71 -1.86
CA LEU A 33 -0.21 16.63 -2.78
C LEU A 33 -0.24 18.09 -2.32
N LYS A 34 -1.08 18.46 -1.34
CA LYS A 34 -1.05 19.81 -0.74
C LYS A 34 -0.07 19.90 0.42
N ALA A 35 -0.02 18.85 1.25
CA ALA A 35 0.70 18.85 2.52
C ALA A 35 2.17 19.36 2.42
N PRO A 36 3.01 18.92 1.45
CA PRO A 36 4.40 19.36 1.38
C PRO A 36 4.58 20.86 1.18
N ARG A 37 3.57 21.56 0.64
CA ARG A 37 3.65 22.99 0.31
C ARG A 37 3.04 23.90 1.37
N VAL A 38 2.13 23.39 2.20
CA VAL A 38 1.29 24.22 3.09
C VAL A 38 1.53 23.98 4.56
N LEU A 39 2.08 22.82 4.95
CA LEU A 39 2.36 22.51 6.35
C LEU A 39 3.77 22.95 6.73
N ASN A 40 3.88 23.82 7.73
CA ASN A 40 5.16 24.19 8.33
C ASN A 40 5.57 23.16 9.38
N LEU A 41 6.71 22.51 9.17
CA LEU A 41 7.23 21.46 10.05
C LEU A 41 8.60 21.86 10.57
N ASN A 42 8.64 22.27 11.85
CA ASN A 42 9.81 22.93 12.46
C ASN A 42 10.51 22.10 13.53
N SER A 43 10.08 20.85 13.75
CA SER A 43 10.63 19.99 14.80
C SER A 43 11.97 19.36 14.44
N ASN A 44 12.38 19.39 13.17
CA ASN A 44 13.64 18.82 12.72
C ASN A 44 14.80 19.81 12.95
N LYS A 45 15.93 19.31 13.44
CA LYS A 45 17.14 20.14 13.71
C LYS A 45 17.73 20.79 12.45
N TYR A 46 17.57 20.14 11.30
CA TYR A 46 18.24 20.51 10.04
C TYR A 46 17.30 21.13 9.01
N TYR A 47 15.99 20.97 9.18
CA TYR A 47 14.97 21.41 8.21
C TYR A 47 13.83 22.12 8.94
N SER A 48 13.31 23.19 8.35
CA SER A 48 12.18 23.95 8.89
C SER A 48 11.33 24.52 7.76
N GLY A 49 10.09 24.91 8.06
CA GLY A 49 9.13 25.40 7.09
C GLY A 49 8.44 24.26 6.32
N PRO A 50 7.91 24.53 5.11
CA PRO A 50 7.30 23.51 4.27
C PRO A 50 8.36 22.63 3.61
N TYR A 51 7.99 21.39 3.27
CA TYR A 51 8.86 20.48 2.51
C TYR A 51 9.24 21.02 1.13
N GLY A 52 8.37 21.81 0.51
CA GLY A 52 8.59 22.39 -0.80
C GLY A 52 8.16 21.47 -1.95
N GLU A 53 8.82 21.62 -3.10
CA GLU A 53 8.42 21.01 -4.38
C GLU A 53 9.42 19.99 -4.95
N ASP A 54 10.66 19.99 -4.46
CA ASP A 54 11.68 19.01 -4.82
C ASP A 54 11.54 17.75 -3.95
N VAL A 55 10.51 16.96 -4.25
CA VAL A 55 10.10 15.83 -3.41
C VAL A 55 9.95 14.53 -4.21
N VAL A 56 10.17 13.40 -3.52
CA VAL A 56 9.82 12.07 -4.03
C VAL A 56 8.64 11.56 -3.24
N PHE A 57 7.53 11.29 -3.92
CA PHE A 57 6.36 10.65 -3.34
C PHE A 57 6.51 9.13 -3.42
N ILE A 58 6.18 8.45 -2.33
CA ILE A 58 6.03 6.99 -2.31
C ILE A 58 4.55 6.68 -2.09
N ALA A 59 3.87 6.25 -3.15
CA ALA A 59 2.47 5.87 -3.12
C ALA A 59 2.37 4.36 -2.83
N ASN A 60 1.67 3.99 -1.76
CA ASN A 60 1.53 2.62 -1.28
C ASN A 60 0.11 2.08 -1.60
N ASP A 61 0.06 0.98 -2.35
CA ASP A 61 -1.16 0.28 -2.78
C ASP A 61 -2.22 1.13 -3.51
N TRP A 62 -3.30 0.47 -3.93
CA TRP A 62 -4.37 1.06 -4.73
C TRP A 62 -4.98 2.33 -4.12
N HIS A 63 -5.01 2.44 -2.79
CA HIS A 63 -5.55 3.60 -2.07
C HIS A 63 -4.86 4.91 -2.44
N THR A 64 -3.59 4.86 -2.86
CA THR A 64 -2.81 6.05 -3.24
C THR A 64 -2.46 6.10 -4.72
N ALA A 65 -2.99 5.18 -5.52
CA ALA A 65 -2.63 5.02 -6.93
C ALA A 65 -3.09 6.19 -7.83
N LEU A 66 -3.99 7.06 -7.34
CA LEU A 66 -4.38 8.29 -8.04
C LEU A 66 -3.35 9.43 -7.91
N LEU A 67 -2.45 9.36 -6.92
CA LEU A 67 -1.45 10.41 -6.65
C LEU A 67 -0.63 10.79 -7.90
N PRO A 68 -0.02 9.85 -8.67
CA PRO A 68 0.73 10.21 -9.87
C PRO A 68 -0.13 10.89 -10.94
N CYS A 69 -1.40 10.48 -11.08
CA CYS A 69 -2.35 11.09 -12.02
C CYS A 69 -2.66 12.54 -11.62
N TYR A 70 -2.99 12.77 -10.35
CA TYR A 70 -3.27 14.11 -9.83
C TYR A 70 -2.05 15.02 -9.85
N LEU A 71 -0.85 14.48 -9.55
CA LEU A 71 0.40 15.24 -9.63
C LEU A 71 0.62 15.79 -11.03
N LYS A 72 0.47 14.94 -12.06
CA LYS A 72 0.64 15.34 -13.47
C LYS A 72 -0.42 16.36 -13.91
N THR A 73 -1.68 16.11 -13.57
CA THR A 73 -2.82 16.89 -14.09
C THR A 73 -3.03 18.21 -13.37
N MET A 74 -2.97 18.22 -12.04
CA MET A 74 -3.35 19.39 -11.24
C MET A 74 -2.19 20.32 -10.91
N TYR A 75 -0.96 19.78 -10.88
CA TYR A 75 0.23 20.50 -10.41
C TYR A 75 1.27 20.70 -11.50
N LYS A 76 1.79 19.62 -12.11
CA LYS A 76 2.85 19.74 -13.14
C LYS A 76 2.42 20.56 -14.35
N SER A 77 1.16 20.42 -14.77
CA SER A 77 0.54 21.24 -15.83
C SER A 77 0.56 22.75 -15.54
N LYS A 78 0.63 23.15 -14.27
CA LYS A 78 0.70 24.54 -13.79
C LYS A 78 2.12 24.98 -13.42
N GLY A 79 3.11 24.15 -13.71
CA GLY A 79 4.51 24.42 -13.37
C GLY A 79 4.86 24.24 -11.90
N ILE A 80 4.03 23.54 -11.13
CA ILE A 80 4.28 23.17 -9.71
C ILE A 80 4.80 21.73 -9.66
N TYR A 81 5.72 21.40 -8.73
CA TYR A 81 6.30 20.06 -8.60
C TYR A 81 6.99 19.55 -9.88
N LYS A 82 7.63 20.44 -10.66
CA LYS A 82 8.23 20.08 -11.97
C LYS A 82 9.23 18.93 -11.88
N THR A 83 10.04 18.92 -10.84
CA THR A 83 11.10 17.95 -10.53
C THR A 83 10.60 16.74 -9.75
N ALA A 84 9.43 16.83 -9.12
CA ALA A 84 8.94 15.79 -8.23
C ALA A 84 8.72 14.45 -8.96
N LYS A 85 8.96 13.36 -8.26
CA LYS A 85 8.86 11.99 -8.78
C LYS A 85 7.95 11.14 -7.92
N VAL A 86 7.34 10.10 -8.51
CA VAL A 86 6.49 9.15 -7.79
C VAL A 86 7.03 7.74 -7.95
N ALA A 87 7.31 7.08 -6.83
CA ALA A 87 7.48 5.65 -6.74
C ALA A 87 6.17 5.02 -6.25
N PHE A 88 5.68 3.99 -6.94
CA PHE A 88 4.48 3.25 -6.56
C PHE A 88 4.85 1.88 -6.01
N CYS A 89 4.53 1.63 -4.74
CA CYS A 89 4.85 0.41 -4.03
C CYS A 89 3.63 -0.50 -3.90
N ILE A 90 3.68 -1.66 -4.56
CA ILE A 90 2.67 -2.71 -4.48
C ILE A 90 3.00 -3.60 -3.27
N HIS A 91 2.19 -3.55 -2.23
CA HIS A 91 2.29 -4.46 -1.08
C HIS A 91 1.45 -5.70 -1.31
N ASN A 92 0.30 -5.56 -1.98
CA ASN A 92 -0.57 -6.68 -2.30
C ASN A 92 -1.31 -6.48 -3.63
N ILE A 93 -1.07 -7.36 -4.60
CA ILE A 93 -1.63 -7.28 -5.95
C ILE A 93 -3.11 -7.65 -6.02
N ALA A 94 -3.64 -8.35 -5.01
CA ALA A 94 -5.04 -8.77 -4.99
C ALA A 94 -6.02 -7.60 -4.86
N TYR A 95 -5.59 -6.49 -4.25
CA TYR A 95 -6.42 -5.31 -4.02
C TYR A 95 -6.01 -4.18 -4.95
N GLN A 96 -6.80 -3.96 -6.01
CA GLN A 96 -6.40 -3.08 -7.12
C GLN A 96 -7.23 -1.80 -7.25
N GLY A 97 -8.28 -1.62 -6.43
CA GLY A 97 -9.23 -0.53 -6.61
C GLY A 97 -9.96 -0.64 -7.95
N ARG A 98 -10.69 -1.75 -8.13
CA ARG A 98 -11.51 -2.03 -9.32
C ARG A 98 -12.92 -1.46 -9.09
N PHE A 99 -13.30 -0.45 -9.85
CA PHE A 99 -14.60 0.22 -9.73
C PHE A 99 -15.35 0.26 -11.06
N ALA A 100 -16.62 0.67 -11.05
CA ALA A 100 -17.41 0.74 -12.28
C ALA A 100 -16.77 1.73 -13.26
N PHE A 101 -16.79 1.41 -14.56
CA PHE A 101 -16.17 2.27 -15.58
C PHE A 101 -16.80 3.68 -15.62
N SER A 102 -18.09 3.78 -15.31
CA SER A 102 -18.83 5.05 -15.18
C SER A 102 -18.23 5.98 -14.12
N ASP A 103 -17.58 5.43 -13.10
CA ASP A 103 -17.11 6.19 -11.94
C ASP A 103 -15.86 7.01 -12.24
N PHE A 104 -15.25 6.84 -13.43
CA PHE A 104 -14.13 7.67 -13.86
C PHE A 104 -14.45 9.17 -13.80
N SER A 105 -15.68 9.57 -14.11
CA SER A 105 -16.12 10.97 -14.04
C SER A 105 -16.04 11.56 -12.63
N LEU A 106 -16.18 10.72 -11.59
CA LEU A 106 -16.08 11.13 -10.18
C LEU A 106 -14.66 11.51 -9.78
N LEU A 107 -13.64 11.07 -10.55
CA LEU A 107 -12.24 11.33 -10.24
C LEU A 107 -11.79 12.74 -10.63
N ASN A 108 -12.58 13.47 -11.42
CA ASN A 108 -12.22 14.79 -11.96
C ASN A 108 -10.85 14.81 -12.67
N LEU A 109 -10.50 13.73 -13.36
CA LEU A 109 -9.29 13.61 -14.17
C LEU A 109 -9.63 13.89 -15.66
N PRO A 110 -8.72 14.50 -16.43
CA PRO A 110 -8.91 14.67 -17.88
C PRO A 110 -8.98 13.32 -18.61
N ASP A 111 -9.76 13.25 -19.69
CA ASP A 111 -10.00 12.03 -20.46
C ASP A 111 -8.72 11.36 -21.00
N GLN A 112 -7.63 12.11 -21.17
CA GLN A 112 -6.34 11.55 -21.60
C GLN A 112 -5.81 10.46 -20.66
N PHE A 113 -6.21 10.44 -19.38
CA PHE A 113 -5.82 9.42 -18.41
C PHE A 113 -6.73 8.19 -18.44
N LYS A 114 -7.88 8.25 -19.10
CA LYS A 114 -8.90 7.20 -19.07
C LYS A 114 -8.36 5.85 -19.53
N SER A 115 -7.46 5.83 -20.52
CA SER A 115 -6.78 4.63 -21.00
C SER A 115 -5.89 3.97 -19.93
N SER A 116 -5.29 4.75 -19.02
CA SER A 116 -4.50 4.25 -17.91
C SER A 116 -5.37 3.52 -16.89
N PHE A 117 -6.63 3.92 -16.73
CA PHE A 117 -7.60 3.26 -15.85
C PHE A 117 -8.36 2.10 -16.51
N ASP A 118 -8.56 2.16 -17.83
CA ASP A 118 -9.40 1.20 -18.55
C ASP A 118 -8.90 -0.23 -18.39
N PHE A 119 -9.75 -1.11 -17.89
CA PHE A 119 -9.37 -2.46 -17.49
C PHE A 119 -10.53 -3.42 -17.76
N MET A 120 -10.20 -4.56 -18.38
CA MET A 120 -11.14 -5.65 -18.56
C MET A 120 -10.98 -6.64 -17.40
N ASP A 121 -11.93 -6.61 -16.47
CA ASP A 121 -11.95 -7.51 -15.33
C ASP A 121 -12.48 -8.88 -15.77
N GLY A 122 -11.60 -9.88 -15.78
CA GLY A 122 -11.91 -11.27 -16.10
C GLY A 122 -12.40 -12.07 -14.89
N TYR A 123 -12.42 -11.48 -13.69
CA TYR A 123 -12.87 -12.16 -12.47
C TYR A 123 -14.39 -12.34 -12.44
N VAL A 124 -14.84 -13.57 -12.15
CA VAL A 124 -16.26 -13.97 -12.21
C VAL A 124 -17.12 -13.22 -11.18
N LYS A 125 -16.53 -12.82 -10.05
CA LYS A 125 -17.22 -12.11 -8.95
C LYS A 125 -16.65 -10.70 -8.75
N PRO A 126 -17.48 -9.65 -8.56
CA PRO A 126 -18.94 -9.68 -8.59
C PRO A 126 -19.51 -9.81 -10.01
N VAL A 127 -18.84 -9.25 -11.03
CA VAL A 127 -19.21 -9.36 -12.46
C VAL A 127 -17.96 -9.13 -13.32
N LYS A 128 -17.79 -9.95 -14.38
CA LYS A 128 -16.78 -9.71 -15.44
C LYS A 128 -17.15 -8.49 -16.26
N GLY A 129 -16.17 -7.71 -16.70
CA GLY A 129 -16.41 -6.64 -17.66
C GLY A 129 -15.51 -5.44 -17.49
N ARG A 130 -15.84 -4.38 -18.24
CA ARG A 130 -15.07 -3.14 -18.27
C ARG A 130 -15.19 -2.39 -16.94
N LYS A 131 -14.05 -2.04 -16.35
CA LYS A 131 -13.92 -1.34 -15.08
C LYS A 131 -12.85 -0.26 -15.18
N ILE A 132 -12.80 0.63 -14.19
CA ILE A 132 -11.58 1.37 -13.89
C ILE A 132 -10.74 0.57 -12.90
N ASN A 133 -9.42 0.58 -13.07
CA ASN A 133 -8.46 -0.07 -12.18
C ASN A 133 -7.42 0.98 -11.73
N TRP A 134 -7.49 1.36 -10.45
CA TRP A 134 -6.62 2.40 -9.92
C TRP A 134 -5.16 1.94 -9.84
N MET A 135 -4.90 0.70 -9.43
CA MET A 135 -3.55 0.16 -9.37
C MET A 135 -2.89 0.13 -10.76
N LYS A 136 -3.63 -0.26 -11.80
CA LYS A 136 -3.16 -0.17 -13.20
C LYS A 136 -2.72 1.24 -13.55
N ALA A 137 -3.53 2.25 -13.22
CA ALA A 137 -3.17 3.65 -13.44
C ALA A 137 -1.94 4.06 -12.62
N GLY A 138 -1.84 3.64 -11.35
CA GLY A 138 -0.67 3.88 -10.50
C GLY A 138 0.63 3.31 -11.08
N VAL A 139 0.58 2.09 -11.62
CA VAL A 139 1.71 1.44 -12.29
C VAL A 139 2.12 2.19 -13.56
N LEU A 140 1.16 2.57 -14.40
CA LEU A 140 1.43 3.25 -15.67
C LEU A 140 1.90 4.70 -15.49
N GLU A 141 1.38 5.40 -14.48
CA GLU A 141 1.60 6.83 -14.33
C GLU A 141 2.76 7.19 -13.38
N SER A 142 3.31 6.23 -12.64
CA SER A 142 4.45 6.48 -11.74
C SER A 142 5.79 6.44 -12.46
N ASP A 143 6.80 7.11 -11.90
CA ASP A 143 8.16 7.10 -12.42
C ASP A 143 8.89 5.78 -12.11
N ARG A 144 8.51 5.10 -11.04
CA ARG A 144 9.05 3.78 -10.68
C ARG A 144 8.02 2.90 -9.98
N VAL A 145 8.06 1.59 -10.24
CA VAL A 145 7.24 0.60 -9.53
C VAL A 145 8.13 -0.26 -8.63
N LEU A 146 7.70 -0.44 -7.39
CA LEU A 146 8.36 -1.19 -6.34
C LEU A 146 7.41 -2.25 -5.75
N THR A 147 7.98 -3.26 -5.10
CA THR A 147 7.24 -4.20 -4.25
C THR A 147 8.12 -4.70 -3.10
N VAL A 148 7.54 -5.48 -2.20
CA VAL A 148 8.06 -5.80 -0.88
C VAL A 148 8.95 -7.06 -0.83
N SER A 149 9.29 -7.64 -1.98
CA SER A 149 10.21 -8.78 -2.07
C SER A 149 10.73 -8.99 -3.50
N PRO A 150 12.02 -9.29 -3.70
CA PRO A 150 12.58 -9.65 -5.02
C PRO A 150 11.87 -10.84 -5.67
N TYR A 151 11.50 -11.86 -4.88
CA TYR A 151 10.82 -13.04 -5.42
C TYR A 151 9.38 -12.72 -5.79
N TYR A 152 8.68 -11.95 -4.95
CA TYR A 152 7.32 -11.50 -5.27
C TYR A 152 7.30 -10.64 -6.54
N ALA A 153 8.31 -9.80 -6.77
CA ALA A 153 8.45 -9.07 -8.03
C ALA A 153 8.49 -10.00 -9.26
N GLN A 154 9.14 -11.18 -9.15
CA GLN A 154 9.17 -12.19 -10.21
C GLN A 154 7.81 -12.88 -10.37
N GLU A 155 7.15 -13.21 -9.26
CA GLU A 155 5.79 -13.80 -9.28
C GLU A 155 4.80 -12.87 -9.98
N LEU A 156 4.79 -11.58 -9.64
CA LEU A 156 3.87 -10.58 -10.21
C LEU A 156 3.96 -10.46 -11.73
N VAL A 157 5.14 -10.72 -12.30
CA VAL A 157 5.36 -10.67 -13.75
C VAL A 157 5.43 -12.07 -14.37
N SER A 158 5.07 -13.13 -13.66
CA SER A 158 5.20 -14.49 -14.21
C SER A 158 4.03 -14.84 -15.14
N ASN A 159 2.79 -14.63 -14.68
CA ASN A 159 1.56 -14.93 -15.40
C ASN A 159 0.38 -14.10 -14.86
N ASP A 160 -0.75 -14.16 -15.58
CA ASP A 160 -1.98 -13.43 -15.27
C ASP A 160 -2.58 -13.79 -13.90
N ALA A 161 -2.50 -15.05 -13.47
CA ALA A 161 -2.99 -15.47 -12.17
C ALA A 161 -2.21 -14.83 -11.02
N ASN A 162 -0.87 -14.83 -11.11
CA ASN A 162 0.01 -14.28 -10.08
C ASN A 162 0.03 -12.75 -10.07
N GLY A 163 0.02 -12.12 -11.24
CA GLY A 163 -0.11 -10.67 -11.37
C GLY A 163 -1.55 -10.15 -11.25
N VAL A 164 -2.51 -11.06 -11.04
CA VAL A 164 -3.95 -10.79 -10.94
C VAL A 164 -4.39 -9.85 -12.08
N GLU A 165 -4.10 -10.28 -13.32
CA GLU A 165 -4.42 -9.62 -14.59
C GLU A 165 -3.65 -8.31 -14.88
N LEU A 166 -2.66 -7.96 -14.04
CA LEU A 166 -1.76 -6.82 -14.26
C LEU A 166 -0.32 -7.23 -14.63
N ASP A 167 -0.04 -8.53 -14.75
CA ASP A 167 1.30 -9.08 -15.00
C ASP A 167 1.98 -8.44 -16.22
N ASN A 168 1.27 -8.33 -17.34
CA ASN A 168 1.79 -7.77 -18.59
C ASN A 168 2.14 -6.28 -18.45
N ILE A 169 1.33 -5.54 -17.68
CA ILE A 169 1.54 -4.10 -17.47
C ILE A 169 2.75 -3.90 -16.57
N ILE A 170 2.85 -4.65 -15.48
CA ILE A 170 3.97 -4.59 -14.54
C ILE A 170 5.26 -5.01 -15.22
N ARG A 171 5.23 -6.07 -16.06
CA ARG A 171 6.36 -6.52 -16.87
C ARG A 171 6.87 -5.43 -17.79
N LYS A 172 5.97 -4.70 -18.45
CA LYS A 172 6.32 -3.61 -19.38
C LYS A 172 6.94 -2.40 -18.68
N THR A 173 6.46 -2.05 -17.49
CA THR A 173 7.00 -0.91 -16.72
C THR A 173 8.28 -1.26 -15.95
N GLY A 174 8.50 -2.56 -15.70
CA GLY A 174 9.52 -3.04 -14.78
C GLY A 174 9.12 -2.84 -13.31
N ILE A 175 9.60 -3.74 -12.45
CA ILE A 175 9.31 -3.72 -11.01
C ILE A 175 10.57 -4.13 -10.23
N THR A 176 10.80 -3.50 -9.09
CA THR A 176 11.90 -3.88 -8.18
C THR A 176 11.34 -4.30 -6.84
N GLY A 177 11.75 -5.49 -6.40
CA GLY A 177 11.43 -5.98 -5.07
C GLY A 177 12.49 -5.61 -4.05
N ILE A 178 12.07 -5.10 -2.89
CA ILE A 178 12.92 -4.78 -1.74
C ILE A 178 12.28 -5.44 -0.52
N VAL A 179 13.02 -6.32 0.17
CA VAL A 179 12.50 -7.06 1.32
C VAL A 179 12.17 -6.09 2.47
N ASN A 180 10.99 -6.24 3.07
CA ASN A 180 10.61 -5.47 4.25
C ASN A 180 11.52 -5.79 5.45
N GLY A 181 11.82 -4.76 6.23
CA GLY A 181 12.41 -4.93 7.56
C GLY A 181 11.35 -5.27 8.63
N MET A 182 11.79 -5.27 9.89
CA MET A 182 10.94 -5.44 11.07
C MET A 182 11.39 -4.48 12.17
N ASP A 183 10.48 -4.04 13.03
CA ASP A 183 10.81 -3.24 14.22
C ASP A 183 11.43 -4.15 15.29
N VAL A 184 12.75 -4.05 15.45
CA VAL A 184 13.55 -4.83 16.43
C VAL A 184 13.51 -4.26 17.84
N GLN A 185 12.79 -3.16 18.09
CA GLN A 185 12.51 -2.66 19.44
C GLN A 185 11.19 -3.24 19.95
N GLU A 186 10.16 -3.25 19.09
CA GLU A 186 8.87 -3.88 19.41
C GLU A 186 8.98 -5.41 19.43
N TRP A 187 9.61 -6.01 18.41
CA TRP A 187 9.73 -7.46 18.25
C TRP A 187 11.12 -7.94 18.64
N ASN A 188 11.37 -8.03 19.94
CA ASN A 188 12.65 -8.48 20.49
C ASN A 188 12.45 -9.44 21.67
N PRO A 189 12.70 -10.75 21.51
CA PRO A 189 12.47 -11.73 22.58
C PRO A 189 13.30 -11.48 23.84
N SER A 190 14.38 -10.70 23.75
CA SER A 190 15.25 -10.39 24.88
C SER A 190 14.72 -9.24 25.73
N THR A 191 13.80 -8.43 25.19
CA THR A 191 13.20 -7.27 25.89
C THR A 191 11.68 -7.24 25.84
N ASP A 192 11.05 -8.25 25.23
CA ASP A 192 9.60 -8.34 25.05
C ASP A 192 8.89 -8.26 26.40
N LYS A 193 7.80 -7.48 26.42
CA LYS A 193 7.00 -7.17 27.61
C LYS A 193 5.79 -8.08 27.78
N TYR A 194 5.49 -8.93 26.79
CA TYR A 194 4.32 -9.80 26.76
C TYR A 194 4.66 -11.27 27.04
N ILE A 195 5.93 -11.64 27.04
CA ILE A 195 6.39 -13.00 27.35
C ILE A 195 7.03 -13.04 28.75
N ASP A 196 6.78 -14.13 29.48
CA ASP A 196 7.26 -14.28 30.86
C ASP A 196 8.76 -14.56 30.93
N VAL A 197 9.27 -15.32 29.95
CA VAL A 197 10.68 -15.72 29.86
C VAL A 197 11.31 -15.06 28.63
N LYS A 198 12.15 -14.07 28.89
CA LYS A 198 12.96 -13.41 27.85
C LYS A 198 14.11 -14.31 27.43
N TYR A 199 14.46 -14.24 26.15
CA TYR A 199 15.50 -15.09 25.59
C TYR A 199 16.25 -14.43 24.43
N ASP A 200 17.38 -15.02 24.10
CA ASP A 200 18.17 -14.70 22.91
C ASP A 200 18.55 -16.00 22.18
N ALA A 201 19.40 -15.89 21.16
CA ALA A 201 19.80 -17.04 20.35
C ALA A 201 20.53 -18.14 21.15
N THR A 202 21.13 -17.81 22.30
CA THR A 202 21.90 -18.75 23.12
C THR A 202 21.02 -19.48 24.14
N THR A 203 19.94 -18.85 24.61
CA THR A 203 19.03 -19.40 25.63
C THR A 203 17.70 -19.93 25.05
N VAL A 204 17.55 -19.86 23.72
CA VAL A 204 16.31 -20.20 23.01
C VAL A 204 15.79 -21.61 23.31
N MET A 205 16.68 -22.59 23.46
CA MET A 205 16.31 -23.99 23.67
C MET A 205 15.75 -24.25 25.07
N ASP A 206 16.11 -23.43 26.06
CA ASP A 206 15.59 -23.54 27.42
C ASP A 206 14.31 -22.69 27.59
N ALA A 207 14.28 -21.51 26.97
CA ALA A 207 13.18 -20.56 27.14
C ALA A 207 11.93 -20.90 26.32
N LYS A 208 12.07 -21.33 25.06
CA LYS A 208 10.90 -21.59 24.19
C LYS A 208 10.00 -22.73 24.67
N PRO A 209 10.51 -23.84 25.25
CA PRO A 209 9.65 -24.84 25.87
C PRO A 209 8.77 -24.26 26.98
N LEU A 210 9.33 -23.42 27.86
CA LEU A 210 8.56 -22.76 28.92
C LEU A 210 7.47 -21.84 28.34
N LEU A 211 7.82 -21.05 27.32
CA LEU A 211 6.83 -20.20 26.63
C LEU A 211 5.75 -21.01 25.91
N LYS A 212 6.10 -22.19 25.38
CA LYS A 212 5.15 -23.12 24.76
C LYS A 212 4.17 -23.66 25.80
N GLU A 213 4.65 -24.09 26.97
CA GLU A 213 3.80 -24.55 28.07
C GLU A 213 2.82 -23.46 28.52
N THR A 214 3.31 -22.23 28.71
CA THR A 214 2.46 -21.06 29.04
C THR A 214 1.40 -20.83 27.97
N LEU A 215 1.77 -20.88 26.69
CA LEU A 215 0.82 -20.71 25.58
C LEU A 215 -0.21 -21.83 25.55
N GLN A 216 0.21 -23.10 25.68
CA GLN A 216 -0.68 -24.26 25.72
C GLN A 216 -1.72 -24.13 26.84
N ALA A 217 -1.27 -23.79 28.05
CA ALA A 217 -2.16 -23.53 29.17
C ALA A 217 -3.13 -22.37 28.89
N ALA A 218 -2.64 -21.26 28.32
CA ALA A 218 -3.46 -20.08 28.01
C ALA A 218 -4.54 -20.34 26.96
N VAL A 219 -4.29 -21.25 26.02
CA VAL A 219 -5.26 -21.62 24.97
C VAL A 219 -6.02 -22.93 25.26
N GLY A 220 -5.83 -23.54 26.43
CA GLY A 220 -6.55 -24.74 26.85
C GLY A 220 -6.13 -26.04 26.15
N LEU A 221 -4.89 -26.10 25.66
CA LEU A 221 -4.31 -27.32 25.10
C LEU A 221 -3.63 -28.16 26.19
N PRO A 222 -3.48 -29.49 25.99
CA PRO A 222 -2.64 -30.31 26.86
C PRO A 222 -1.22 -29.73 26.94
N VAL A 223 -0.71 -29.56 28.16
CA VAL A 223 0.64 -29.07 28.41
C VAL A 223 1.61 -30.23 28.29
N ASP A 224 2.52 -30.15 27.33
CA ASP A 224 3.57 -31.14 27.12
C ASP A 224 4.94 -30.47 26.95
N ARG A 225 5.93 -31.06 27.62
CA ARG A 225 7.29 -30.56 27.70
C ARG A 225 8.10 -30.97 26.48
#